data_AF-A0A415FL91-F1
#
_entry.id   AF-A0A415FL91-F1
#
_cell.length_a   1.000
_cell.length_b   1.000
_cell.length_c   1.000
_cell.angle_alpha   90.00
_cell.angle_beta   90.00
_cell.angle_gamma   90.00
#
_symmetry.space_group_name_H-M   'P 1'
#
loop_
_entity.id
_entity.type
_entity.pdbx_description
1 polymer ?
#
loop_
_entity_poly.entity_id
_entity_poly.type
_entity_poly.pdbx_seq_one_letter_code
_entity_poly.pdbx_strand_id
1 'polypeptide(L)'
;MSPWNNQLIILGNGFDLECQLRSQFDDYFQTRMEKPWLCEPYAQWKENPDDPENLWDHIFAFEKENNPKSWKDVEAVILKWVSCKGMNDYVEIIHPIQKRYSFLQKVKALGGWPLPSSLPERISYIKDEDAFRNLLFEELQLMEKAFEVFLTKEAASLDYIRKSCNLFRVLRDADTEEDPRDTSNYILSFNYTVPQPDKIDSSLSDFRIACWRNVHGRLGKDHIIFGIDMNQLPNQQKSNPAVLQFTKTYRVLRQSGDTSVKEESVGLLEPYRIGENFNTIKVYGHSLGQADYSYFKAIFDRIDLYGSNTKLLFYFPSDHPYIKDGLYQQITGLLTAYGESMPDRSRGDNLMHKMLLEGRLALSELIVPDLES
;
A
#
# COMPACT_ATOMS: atom_id res chain seq x y z
N MET A 1 -27.82 -7.78 -24.30
CA MET A 1 -26.89 -7.94 -23.17
C MET A 1 -25.55 -8.33 -23.75
N SER A 2 -24.46 -7.66 -23.36
CA SER A 2 -23.11 -8.05 -23.81
C SER A 2 -22.86 -9.49 -23.33
N PRO A 3 -22.33 -10.40 -24.17
CA PRO A 3 -22.07 -11.79 -23.80
C PRO A 3 -20.82 -11.95 -22.90
N TRP A 4 -20.29 -10.85 -22.34
CA TRP A 4 -19.05 -10.82 -21.58
C TRP A 4 -19.32 -10.21 -20.21
N ASN A 5 -18.93 -10.92 -19.15
CA ASN A 5 -19.02 -10.46 -17.78
C ASN A 5 -17.73 -9.72 -17.39
N ASN A 6 -17.84 -8.46 -16.99
CA ASN A 6 -16.70 -7.67 -16.52
C ASN A 6 -16.70 -7.65 -14.99
N GLN A 7 -15.64 -8.20 -14.39
CA GLN A 7 -15.48 -8.30 -12.95
C GLN A 7 -14.30 -7.43 -12.48
N LEU A 8 -14.53 -6.57 -11.50
CA LEU A 8 -13.47 -5.88 -10.76
C LEU A 8 -13.22 -6.60 -9.43
N ILE A 9 -11.98 -7.01 -9.18
CA ILE A 9 -11.55 -7.59 -7.91
C ILE A 9 -10.63 -6.58 -7.22
N ILE A 10 -11.03 -6.15 -6.03
CA ILE A 10 -10.27 -5.26 -5.16
C ILE A 10 -9.62 -6.10 -4.06
N LEU A 11 -8.29 -6.17 -4.08
CA LEU A 11 -7.50 -6.91 -3.10
C LEU A 11 -6.88 -5.93 -2.10
N GLY A 12 -7.31 -5.98 -0.85
CA GLY A 12 -6.66 -5.26 0.24
C GLY A 12 -5.44 -6.02 0.80
N ASN A 13 -4.69 -5.36 1.69
CA ASN A 13 -3.48 -5.92 2.30
C ASN A 13 -3.72 -7.25 3.03
N GLY A 14 -4.93 -7.50 3.51
CA GLY A 14 -5.33 -8.75 4.15
C GLY A 14 -5.26 -9.98 3.23
N PHE A 15 -5.26 -9.81 1.90
CA PHE A 15 -5.06 -10.93 0.97
C PHE A 15 -3.71 -11.62 1.17
N ASP A 16 -2.63 -10.85 1.28
CA ASP A 16 -1.29 -11.39 1.51
C ASP A 16 -1.14 -11.96 2.92
N LEU A 17 -1.76 -11.31 3.92
CA LEU A 17 -1.74 -11.75 5.32
C LEU A 17 -2.44 -13.10 5.51
N GLU A 18 -3.56 -13.31 4.83
CA GLU A 18 -4.27 -14.59 4.79
C GLU A 18 -3.35 -15.70 4.24
N CYS A 19 -2.54 -15.37 3.24
CA CYS A 19 -1.54 -16.27 2.69
C CYS A 19 -0.27 -16.39 3.56
N GLN A 20 -0.30 -15.87 4.79
CA GLN A 20 0.78 -15.87 5.77
C GLN A 20 2.05 -15.13 5.31
N LEU A 21 1.92 -14.23 4.34
CA LEU A 21 3.01 -13.37 3.93
C LEU A 21 3.24 -12.27 4.97
N ARG A 22 4.48 -12.10 5.39
CA ARG A 22 4.90 -11.00 6.27
C ARG A 22 5.01 -9.69 5.49
N SER A 23 3.87 -9.15 5.08
CA SER A 23 3.77 -7.93 4.27
C SER A 23 3.45 -6.66 5.09
N GLN A 24 3.25 -6.79 6.41
CA GLN A 24 2.99 -5.61 7.24
C GLN A 24 4.24 -4.76 7.40
N PHE A 25 4.05 -3.45 7.57
CA PHE A 25 5.15 -2.57 7.92
C PHE A 25 5.82 -2.96 9.24
N ASP A 26 5.06 -3.42 10.23
CA ASP A 26 5.61 -3.91 11.50
C ASP A 26 6.60 -5.06 11.30
N ASP A 27 6.28 -6.02 10.42
CA ASP A 27 7.18 -7.12 10.08
C ASP A 27 8.52 -6.62 9.53
N TYR A 28 8.46 -5.68 8.58
CA TYR A 28 9.64 -5.08 8.00
C TYR A 28 10.44 -4.27 9.04
N PHE A 29 9.79 -3.37 9.77
CA PHE A 29 10.46 -2.51 10.72
C PHE A 29 11.06 -3.27 11.89
N GLN A 30 10.50 -4.41 12.31
CA GLN A 30 11.17 -5.28 13.28
C GLN A 30 12.58 -5.66 12.82
N THR A 31 12.75 -6.02 11.54
CA THR A 31 14.08 -6.31 10.97
C THR A 31 15.00 -5.09 10.91
N ARG A 32 14.44 -3.87 10.86
CA ARG A 32 15.17 -2.60 10.89
C ARG A 32 15.59 -2.18 12.30
N MET A 33 14.76 -2.47 13.30
CA MET A 33 15.03 -2.10 14.70
C MET A 33 16.19 -2.88 15.31
N GLU A 34 16.56 -4.02 14.72
CA GLU A 34 17.72 -4.83 15.13
C GLU A 34 19.04 -4.34 14.52
N LYS A 35 19.01 -3.24 13.74
CA LYS A 35 20.20 -2.74 13.06
C LYS A 35 21.21 -2.14 14.03
N PRO A 36 22.51 -2.35 13.80
CA PRO A 36 23.56 -1.97 14.74
C PRO A 36 23.73 -0.45 14.91
N TRP A 37 23.19 0.37 14.00
CA TRP A 37 23.19 1.83 14.16
C TRP A 37 22.12 2.34 15.15
N LEU A 38 21.18 1.49 15.58
CA LEU A 38 20.16 1.81 16.58
C LEU A 38 20.48 1.25 17.99
N CYS A 39 21.44 0.33 18.13
CA CYS A 39 21.73 -0.34 19.41
C CYS A 39 23.08 0.08 20.02
N GLU A 40 23.08 0.44 21.31
CA GLU A 40 24.33 0.62 22.09
C GLU A 40 24.80 -0.69 22.76
N PRO A 41 26.12 -0.94 22.88
CA PRO A 41 27.22 -0.16 22.31
C PRO A 41 27.21 -0.33 20.78
N TYR A 42 27.39 0.76 20.03
CA TYR A 42 27.37 0.80 18.55
C TYR A 42 28.41 -0.18 17.97
N ALA A 43 28.07 -1.46 17.94
CA ALA A 43 29.02 -2.56 17.88
C ALA A 43 29.55 -2.68 16.45
N GLN A 44 30.88 -2.60 16.29
CA GLN A 44 31.68 -3.03 15.12
C GLN A 44 31.00 -2.90 13.74
N TRP A 45 30.20 -1.86 13.54
CA TRP A 45 29.41 -1.75 12.32
C TRP A 45 30.28 -1.20 11.20
N LYS A 46 30.22 -1.87 10.05
CA LYS A 46 30.78 -1.40 8.79
C LYS A 46 29.62 -1.04 7.87
N GLU A 47 29.71 0.11 7.24
CA GLU A 47 28.72 0.56 6.26
C GLU A 47 28.53 -0.51 5.19
N ASN A 48 27.28 -0.93 4.99
CA ASN A 48 26.89 -1.82 3.92
C ASN A 48 26.26 -0.98 2.81
N PRO A 49 26.87 -0.87 1.62
CA PRO A 49 26.28 -0.13 0.51
C PRO A 49 24.90 -0.66 0.07
N ASP A 50 24.63 -1.96 0.28
CA ASP A 50 23.36 -2.59 -0.05
C ASP A 50 22.30 -2.41 1.05
N ASP A 51 22.71 -1.96 2.23
CA ASP A 51 21.85 -1.72 3.38
C ASP A 51 22.41 -0.59 4.26
N PRO A 52 22.41 0.65 3.74
CA PRO A 52 22.98 1.79 4.45
C PRO A 52 22.12 2.15 5.66
N GLU A 53 22.76 2.82 6.63
CA GLU A 53 22.04 3.47 7.71
C GLU A 53 21.04 4.47 7.13
N ASN A 54 19.78 4.35 7.51
CA ASN A 54 18.69 5.14 6.95
C ASN A 54 18.08 6.09 7.99
N LEU A 55 17.80 7.33 7.60
CA LEU A 55 17.20 8.33 8.51
C LEU A 55 15.83 7.89 9.04
N TRP A 56 15.03 7.18 8.24
CA TRP A 56 13.73 6.69 8.67
C TRP A 56 13.84 5.62 9.75
N ASP A 57 14.93 4.84 9.82
CA ASP A 57 15.12 3.88 10.91
C ASP A 57 15.13 4.60 12.27
N HIS A 58 15.82 5.75 12.34
CA HIS A 58 15.87 6.59 13.55
C HIS A 58 14.50 7.20 13.87
N ILE A 59 13.80 7.68 12.86
CA ILE A 59 12.46 8.26 13.02
C ILE A 59 11.48 7.21 13.56
N PHE A 60 11.43 6.03 12.95
CA PHE A 60 10.52 4.96 13.40
C PHE A 60 10.92 4.41 14.77
N ALA A 61 12.22 4.35 15.10
CA ALA A 61 12.67 3.97 16.44
C ALA A 61 12.19 4.99 17.49
N PHE A 62 12.36 6.28 17.21
CA PHE A 62 11.89 7.37 18.05
C PHE A 62 10.37 7.34 18.23
N GLU A 63 9.59 7.16 17.15
CA GLU A 63 8.13 7.06 17.24
C GLU A 63 7.69 5.81 18.00
N LYS A 64 8.41 4.69 17.89
CA LYS A 64 8.09 3.47 18.63
C LYS A 64 8.29 3.64 20.13
N GLU A 65 9.32 4.38 20.55
CA GLU A 65 9.57 4.68 21.96
C GLU A 65 8.55 5.67 22.53
N ASN A 66 8.24 6.74 21.79
CA ASN A 66 7.38 7.83 22.29
C ASN A 66 5.89 7.61 22.04
N ASN A 67 5.54 6.89 20.97
CA ASN A 67 4.16 6.63 20.52
C ASN A 67 3.95 5.14 20.16
N PRO A 68 4.10 4.20 21.12
CA PRO A 68 4.16 2.75 20.87
C PRO A 68 2.89 2.16 20.24
N LYS A 69 1.76 2.88 20.28
CA LYS A 69 0.49 2.44 19.70
C LYS A 69 0.28 2.86 18.24
N SER A 70 0.94 3.93 17.77
CA SER A 70 0.67 4.52 16.45
C SER A 70 1.86 4.50 15.49
N TRP A 71 3.07 4.16 15.95
CA TRP A 71 4.28 4.14 15.12
C TRP A 71 4.19 3.22 13.88
N LYS A 72 3.31 2.21 13.93
CA LYS A 72 3.07 1.26 12.84
C LYS A 72 2.32 1.88 11.66
N ASP A 73 1.69 3.03 11.86
CA ASP A 73 1.05 3.81 10.80
C ASP A 73 2.11 4.64 10.07
N VAL A 74 2.71 4.02 9.06
CA VAL A 74 3.77 4.62 8.24
C VAL A 74 3.31 5.92 7.59
N GLU A 75 2.07 6.01 7.15
CA GLU A 75 1.54 7.21 6.50
C GLU A 75 1.42 8.35 7.51
N ALA A 76 0.90 8.08 8.70
CA ALA A 76 0.82 9.08 9.76
C ALA A 76 2.21 9.55 10.22
N VAL A 77 3.19 8.65 10.32
CA VAL A 77 4.57 9.00 10.66
C VAL A 77 5.20 9.87 9.56
N ILE A 78 5.09 9.48 8.29
CA ILE A 78 5.59 10.29 7.17
C ILE A 78 4.92 11.67 7.19
N LEU A 79 3.60 11.72 7.34
CA LEU A 79 2.84 12.97 7.39
C LEU A 79 3.33 13.89 8.51
N LYS A 80 3.54 13.35 9.71
CA LYS A 80 4.03 14.11 10.87
C LYS A 80 5.37 14.79 10.58
N TRP A 81 6.37 14.02 10.13
CA TRP A 81 7.74 14.50 9.96
C TRP A 81 7.93 15.40 8.73
N VAL A 82 7.17 15.16 7.67
CA VAL A 82 7.16 16.04 6.49
C VAL A 82 6.46 17.38 6.79
N SER A 83 5.48 17.37 7.69
CA SER A 83 4.68 18.56 8.04
C SER A 83 5.30 19.45 9.13
N CYS A 84 6.47 19.09 9.68
CA CYS A 84 7.22 19.92 10.64
C CYS A 84 7.45 21.34 10.10
N LYS A 85 7.49 22.33 11.00
CA LYS A 85 7.46 23.77 10.67
C LYS A 85 8.78 24.50 10.97
N GLY A 86 9.78 23.78 11.48
CA GLY A 86 11.05 24.35 11.85
C GLY A 86 12.12 23.30 12.06
N MET A 87 13.39 23.68 11.87
CA MET A 87 14.53 22.80 12.12
C MET A 87 14.60 22.26 13.56
N ASN A 88 14.02 22.99 14.52
CA ASN A 88 13.93 22.56 15.92
C ASN A 88 13.15 21.24 16.07
N ASP A 89 12.17 20.99 15.20
CA ASP A 89 11.37 19.76 15.22
C ASP A 89 12.22 18.52 14.87
N TYR A 90 13.35 18.70 14.16
CA TYR A 90 14.24 17.62 13.73
C TYR A 90 15.40 17.36 14.70
N VAL A 91 15.62 18.21 15.70
CA VAL A 91 16.78 18.15 16.60
C VAL A 91 16.85 16.83 17.35
N GLU A 92 15.70 16.28 17.75
CA GLU A 92 15.61 15.02 18.50
C GLU A 92 16.16 13.82 17.72
N ILE A 93 16.08 13.85 16.39
CA ILE A 93 16.64 12.81 15.51
C ILE A 93 18.07 13.14 15.09
N ILE A 94 18.34 14.42 14.81
CA ILE A 94 19.67 14.87 14.33
C ILE A 94 20.74 14.70 15.42
N HIS A 95 20.44 15.08 16.66
CA HIS A 95 21.45 15.16 17.72
C HIS A 95 22.06 13.79 18.08
N PRO A 96 21.28 12.70 18.25
CA PRO A 96 21.84 11.36 18.46
C PRO A 96 22.77 10.91 17.33
N ILE A 97 22.37 11.14 16.07
CA ILE A 97 23.17 10.77 14.89
C ILE A 97 24.50 11.53 14.87
N GLN A 98 24.47 12.85 15.09
CA GLN A 98 25.68 13.69 15.13
C GLN A 98 26.60 13.31 16.30
N LYS A 99 26.03 13.07 17.49
CA LYS A 99 26.79 12.66 18.68
C LYS A 99 27.52 11.34 18.42
N ARG A 100 26.82 10.33 17.91
CA ARG A 100 27.41 9.03 17.53
C ARG A 100 28.50 9.21 16.49
N TYR A 101 28.26 9.97 15.43
CA TYR A 101 29.26 10.24 14.39
C TYR A 101 30.53 10.91 14.95
N SER A 102 30.38 11.91 15.82
CA SER A 102 31.51 12.58 16.48
C SER A 102 32.33 11.64 17.37
N PHE A 103 31.67 10.68 18.03
CA PHE A 103 32.34 9.65 18.82
C PHE A 103 33.13 8.69 17.93
N LEU A 104 32.50 8.20 16.85
CA LEU A 104 33.14 7.29 15.91
C LEU A 104 34.36 7.94 15.21
N GLN A 105 34.31 9.23 14.87
CA GLN A 105 35.46 9.98 14.35
C GLN A 105 36.65 10.00 15.32
N LYS A 106 36.40 10.17 16.62
CA LYS A 106 37.45 10.13 17.66
C LYS A 106 38.08 8.74 17.78
N VAL A 107 37.27 7.69 17.68
CA VAL A 107 37.76 6.29 17.69
C VAL A 107 38.58 5.98 16.43
N LYS A 108 38.19 6.49 15.25
CA LYS A 108 38.96 6.32 14.01
C LYS A 108 40.36 6.91 14.10
N ALA A 109 40.52 8.09 14.70
CA ALA A 109 41.82 8.71 14.92
C ALA A 109 42.79 7.82 15.73
N LEU A 110 42.25 6.83 16.46
CA LEU A 110 43.00 5.88 17.28
C LEU A 110 43.17 4.49 16.63
N GLY A 111 42.49 4.16 15.51
CA GLY A 111 42.38 2.76 15.06
C GLY A 111 42.04 2.44 13.60
N GLY A 112 41.98 3.38 12.67
CA GLY A 112 41.96 3.07 11.22
C GLY A 112 40.71 2.33 10.69
N TRP A 113 39.60 2.30 11.41
CA TRP A 113 38.37 1.66 10.95
C TRP A 113 37.64 2.53 9.89
N PRO A 114 37.06 1.93 8.83
CA PRO A 114 36.24 2.66 7.87
C PRO A 114 34.95 3.10 8.57
N LEU A 115 34.65 4.41 8.50
CA LEU A 115 33.46 4.99 9.08
C LEU A 115 32.31 4.95 8.08
N PRO A 116 31.09 4.68 8.54
CA PRO A 116 29.90 5.08 7.83
C PRO A 116 29.85 6.61 7.79
N SER A 117 29.98 7.19 6.60
CA SER A 117 30.03 8.65 6.45
C SER A 117 28.83 9.22 5.73
N SER A 118 28.07 8.44 4.97
CA SER A 118 27.08 8.98 4.04
C SER A 118 25.95 9.78 4.71
N LEU A 119 25.22 9.20 5.66
CA LEU A 119 24.08 9.87 6.29
C LEU A 119 24.49 11.01 7.25
N PRO A 120 25.43 10.81 8.20
CA PRO A 120 25.83 11.90 9.11
C PRO A 120 26.46 13.09 8.38
N GLU A 121 27.20 12.85 7.31
CA GLU A 121 27.75 13.92 6.46
C GLU A 121 26.63 14.69 5.75
N ARG A 122 25.66 14.00 5.13
CA ARG A 122 24.50 14.65 4.50
C ARG A 122 23.69 15.50 5.48
N ILE A 123 23.50 15.03 6.71
CA ILE A 123 22.82 15.81 7.77
C ILE A 123 23.60 17.07 8.15
N SER A 124 24.94 17.02 8.16
CA SER A 124 25.78 18.16 8.56
C SER A 124 25.67 19.38 7.64
N TYR A 125 25.25 19.19 6.38
CA TYR A 125 25.11 20.26 5.39
C TYR A 125 23.70 20.87 5.33
N ILE A 126 22.74 20.36 6.11
CA ILE A 126 21.35 20.84 6.09
C ILE A 126 21.23 22.16 6.84
N LYS A 127 20.60 23.15 6.18
CA LYS A 127 20.46 24.52 6.70
C LYS A 127 19.02 24.96 6.90
N ASP A 128 18.08 24.29 6.26
CA ASP A 128 16.66 24.65 6.27
C ASP A 128 15.77 23.39 6.16
N GLU A 129 14.47 23.60 6.37
CA GLU A 129 13.46 22.55 6.38
C GLU A 129 13.30 21.84 5.03
N ASP A 130 13.39 22.57 3.91
CA ASP A 130 13.19 21.99 2.59
C ASP A 130 14.38 21.10 2.21
N ALA A 131 15.61 21.50 2.57
CA ALA A 131 16.78 20.64 2.48
C ALA A 131 16.64 19.37 3.34
N PHE A 132 16.06 19.47 4.54
CA PHE A 132 15.77 18.30 5.36
C PHE A 132 14.68 17.41 4.75
N ARG A 133 13.59 17.98 4.23
CA ARG A 133 12.53 17.25 3.52
C ARG A 133 13.07 16.54 2.27
N ASN A 134 14.00 17.15 1.54
CA ASN A 134 14.65 16.50 0.41
C ASN A 134 15.52 15.31 0.86
N LEU A 135 16.28 15.46 1.97
CA LEU A 135 17.00 14.33 2.55
C LEU A 135 16.03 13.21 2.96
N LEU A 136 14.94 13.55 3.67
CA LEU A 136 13.92 12.58 4.05
C LEU A 136 13.36 11.83 2.84
N PHE A 137 13.19 12.50 1.71
CA PHE A 137 12.67 11.87 0.50
C PHE A 137 13.69 10.90 -0.12
N GLU A 138 14.95 11.31 -0.24
CA GLU A 138 16.04 10.43 -0.72
C GLU A 138 16.16 9.18 0.17
N GLU A 139 16.10 9.36 1.49
CA GLU A 139 16.14 8.27 2.46
C GLU A 139 14.90 7.37 2.38
N LEU A 140 13.72 7.94 2.08
CA LEU A 140 12.49 7.16 1.89
C LEU A 140 12.63 6.24 0.68
N GLN A 141 13.21 6.73 -0.42
CA GLN A 141 13.44 5.92 -1.63
C GLN A 141 14.41 4.76 -1.38
N LEU A 142 15.45 4.97 -0.56
CA LEU A 142 16.36 3.89 -0.15
C LEU A 142 15.62 2.86 0.70
N MET A 143 14.76 3.31 1.62
CA MET A 143 13.96 2.42 2.46
C MET A 143 12.94 1.61 1.64
N GLU A 144 12.29 2.22 0.64
CA GLU A 144 11.38 1.52 -0.27
C GLU A 144 12.08 0.41 -1.05
N LYS A 145 13.30 0.69 -1.54
CA LYS A 145 14.12 -0.32 -2.22
C LYS A 145 14.51 -1.46 -1.28
N ALA A 146 14.88 -1.16 -0.04
CA ALA A 146 15.17 -2.17 0.97
C ALA A 146 13.93 -3.01 1.32
N PHE A 147 12.75 -2.39 1.38
CA PHE A 147 11.48 -3.07 1.58
C PHE A 147 11.11 -3.96 0.39
N GLU A 148 11.35 -3.52 -0.85
CA GLU A 148 11.17 -4.35 -2.05
C GLU A 148 12.02 -5.63 -1.98
N VAL A 149 13.28 -5.51 -1.57
CA VAL A 149 14.18 -6.66 -1.39
C VAL A 149 13.69 -7.60 -0.29
N PHE A 150 13.22 -7.05 0.84
CA PHE A 150 12.63 -7.82 1.93
C PHE A 150 11.42 -8.62 1.44
N LEU A 151 10.45 -7.93 0.84
CA LEU A 151 9.19 -8.55 0.42
C LEU A 151 9.38 -9.54 -0.73
N THR A 152 10.35 -9.29 -1.63
CA THR A 152 10.72 -10.24 -2.68
C THR A 152 11.20 -11.57 -2.11
N LYS A 153 11.93 -11.56 -0.98
CA LYS A 153 12.37 -12.79 -0.30
C LYS A 153 11.21 -13.52 0.35
N GLU A 154 10.34 -12.79 1.05
CA GLU A 154 9.14 -13.37 1.69
C GLU A 154 8.21 -14.01 0.64
N ALA A 155 7.96 -13.31 -0.47
CA ALA A 155 7.07 -13.75 -1.54
C ALA A 155 7.68 -14.84 -2.45
N ALA A 156 8.95 -15.21 -2.27
CA ALA A 156 9.60 -16.28 -3.03
C ALA A 156 9.21 -17.69 -2.54
N SER A 157 8.59 -17.80 -1.36
CA SER A 157 8.15 -19.06 -0.78
C SER A 157 7.14 -19.78 -1.69
N LEU A 158 7.38 -21.07 -1.96
CA LEU A 158 6.42 -21.92 -2.69
C LEU A 158 5.08 -22.05 -1.95
N ASP A 159 5.10 -21.97 -0.62
CA ASP A 159 3.89 -22.02 0.21
C ASP A 159 3.01 -20.79 -0.05
N TYR A 160 3.59 -19.59 0.04
CA TYR A 160 2.89 -18.35 -0.28
C TYR A 160 2.38 -18.35 -1.73
N ILE A 161 3.20 -18.76 -2.69
CA ILE A 161 2.80 -18.80 -4.11
C ILE A 161 1.58 -19.71 -4.30
N ARG A 162 1.54 -20.88 -3.66
CA ARG A 162 0.40 -21.80 -3.72
C ARG A 162 -0.85 -21.23 -3.05
N LYS A 163 -0.72 -20.72 -1.82
CA LYS A 163 -1.83 -20.13 -1.06
C LYS A 163 -2.45 -18.94 -1.79
N SER A 164 -1.62 -18.00 -2.25
CA SER A 164 -2.07 -16.81 -3.00
C SER A 164 -2.76 -17.17 -4.31
N CYS A 165 -2.23 -18.13 -5.08
CA CYS A 165 -2.89 -18.58 -6.31
C CYS A 165 -4.24 -19.26 -6.03
N ASN A 166 -4.32 -20.08 -4.98
CA ASN A 166 -5.55 -20.77 -4.61
C ASN A 166 -6.62 -19.80 -4.11
N LEU A 167 -6.26 -18.91 -3.17
CA LEU A 167 -7.13 -17.86 -2.65
C LEU A 167 -7.67 -16.97 -3.78
N PHE A 168 -6.79 -16.52 -4.68
CA PHE A 168 -7.19 -15.69 -5.80
C PHE A 168 -8.18 -16.42 -6.72
N ARG A 169 -7.92 -17.70 -7.04
CA ARG A 169 -8.82 -18.52 -7.87
C ARG A 169 -10.20 -18.67 -7.23
N VAL A 170 -10.26 -19.01 -5.94
CA VAL A 170 -11.53 -19.18 -5.22
C VAL A 170 -12.31 -17.86 -5.17
N LEU A 171 -11.64 -16.74 -4.87
CA LEU A 171 -12.26 -15.41 -4.89
C LEU A 171 -12.77 -15.01 -6.29
N ARG A 172 -11.96 -15.27 -7.32
CA ARG A 172 -12.33 -15.00 -8.72
C ARG A 172 -13.61 -15.73 -9.10
N ASP A 173 -13.76 -16.99 -8.68
CA ASP A 173 -14.87 -17.86 -9.08
C ASP A 173 -16.12 -17.71 -8.20
N ALA A 174 -15.97 -17.25 -6.94
CA ALA A 174 -17.09 -17.08 -5.99
C ALA A 174 -18.26 -16.26 -6.54
N ASP A 175 -19.51 -16.69 -6.36
CA ASP A 175 -20.72 -15.97 -6.81
C ASP A 175 -20.71 -15.51 -8.29
N THR A 176 -19.96 -16.21 -9.15
CA THR A 176 -19.94 -15.96 -10.60
C THR A 176 -20.98 -16.86 -11.25
N GLU A 177 -22.12 -16.29 -11.62
CA GLU A 177 -23.23 -17.02 -12.28
C GLU A 177 -22.88 -17.45 -13.72
N GLU A 178 -21.93 -16.74 -14.34
CA GLU A 178 -21.44 -17.02 -15.69
C GLU A 178 -20.22 -17.93 -15.67
N ASP A 179 -19.93 -18.58 -16.81
CA ASP A 179 -18.72 -19.38 -16.96
C ASP A 179 -17.49 -18.49 -16.65
N PRO A 180 -16.57 -18.92 -15.76
CA PRO A 180 -15.31 -18.20 -15.55
C PRO A 180 -14.53 -17.96 -16.85
N ARG A 181 -14.78 -18.76 -17.89
CA ARG A 181 -14.23 -18.62 -19.25
C ARG A 181 -14.91 -17.54 -20.09
N ASP A 182 -15.96 -16.89 -19.63
CA ASP A 182 -16.59 -15.74 -20.31
C ASP A 182 -16.49 -14.44 -19.48
N THR A 183 -15.73 -14.51 -18.36
CA THR A 183 -15.51 -13.39 -17.44
C THR A 183 -14.13 -12.76 -17.64
N SER A 184 -14.10 -11.44 -17.85
CA SER A 184 -12.87 -10.62 -17.87
C SER A 184 -12.58 -10.07 -16.48
N ASN A 185 -11.41 -10.39 -15.93
CA ASN A 185 -11.01 -9.96 -14.58
C ASN A 185 -10.12 -8.73 -14.62
N TYR A 186 -10.56 -7.67 -13.94
CA TYR A 186 -9.81 -6.44 -13.69
C TYR A 186 -9.43 -6.43 -12.21
N ILE A 187 -8.15 -6.22 -11.90
CA ILE A 187 -7.65 -6.30 -10.54
C ILE A 187 -7.09 -4.95 -10.11
N LEU A 188 -7.60 -4.46 -8.98
CA LEU A 188 -7.03 -3.35 -8.23
C LEU A 188 -6.49 -3.89 -6.91
N SER A 189 -5.17 -3.98 -6.77
CA SER A 189 -4.52 -4.51 -5.58
C SER A 189 -3.84 -3.42 -4.77
N PHE A 190 -4.07 -3.41 -3.47
CA PHE A 190 -3.33 -2.57 -2.51
C PHE A 190 -2.06 -3.28 -2.01
N ASN A 191 -1.95 -4.59 -2.27
CA ASN A 191 -0.72 -5.34 -2.04
C ASN A 191 0.38 -4.92 -3.02
N TYR A 192 1.62 -5.27 -2.72
CA TYR A 192 2.77 -5.07 -3.62
C TYR A 192 3.04 -6.30 -4.50
N THR A 193 2.48 -7.44 -4.12
CA THR A 193 2.67 -8.76 -4.74
C THR A 193 1.62 -9.05 -5.81
N VAL A 194 1.87 -10.09 -6.59
CA VAL A 194 0.94 -10.67 -7.56
C VAL A 194 1.06 -12.20 -7.50
N PRO A 195 -0.05 -12.96 -7.46
CA PRO A 195 0.00 -14.42 -7.55
C PRO A 195 0.79 -14.89 -8.78
N GLN A 196 1.64 -15.91 -8.62
CA GLN A 196 2.57 -16.36 -9.64
C GLN A 196 2.27 -17.82 -10.06
N PRO A 197 1.15 -18.07 -10.77
CA PRO A 197 0.72 -19.43 -11.12
C PRO A 197 1.74 -20.16 -12.00
N ASP A 198 2.47 -19.42 -12.84
CA ASP A 198 3.53 -19.96 -13.72
C ASP A 198 4.67 -20.65 -12.96
N LYS A 199 4.89 -20.28 -11.68
CA LYS A 199 5.88 -20.93 -10.82
C LYS A 199 5.41 -22.27 -10.24
N ILE A 200 4.12 -22.56 -10.32
CA ILE A 200 3.51 -23.83 -9.86
C ILE A 200 3.32 -24.75 -11.06
N ASP A 201 2.51 -24.31 -12.02
CA ASP A 201 2.18 -25.03 -13.25
C ASP A 201 1.68 -24.02 -14.29
N SER A 202 2.33 -24.00 -15.44
CA SER A 202 1.93 -23.20 -16.61
C SER A 202 0.47 -23.41 -17.05
N SER A 203 -0.16 -24.53 -16.71
CA SER A 203 -1.56 -24.82 -17.00
C SER A 203 -2.56 -24.10 -16.07
N LEU A 204 -2.11 -23.65 -14.89
CA LEU A 204 -2.91 -22.91 -13.89
C LEU A 204 -2.89 -21.39 -14.12
N SER A 205 -2.22 -20.93 -15.17
CA SER A 205 -1.98 -19.51 -15.47
C SER A 205 -3.18 -18.77 -16.04
N ASP A 206 -4.24 -19.47 -16.46
CA ASP A 206 -5.42 -18.82 -17.03
C ASP A 206 -6.33 -18.20 -15.96
N PHE A 207 -5.83 -17.12 -15.35
CA PHE A 207 -6.62 -16.25 -14.49
C PHE A 207 -7.48 -15.26 -15.28
N ARG A 208 -7.36 -15.22 -16.61
CA ARG A 208 -8.09 -14.30 -17.50
C ARG A 208 -8.06 -12.85 -17.01
N ILE A 209 -6.87 -12.43 -16.63
CA ILE A 209 -6.61 -11.08 -16.15
C ILE A 209 -6.57 -10.16 -17.36
N ALA A 210 -7.62 -9.36 -17.53
CA ALA A 210 -7.68 -8.31 -18.54
C ALA A 210 -6.79 -7.11 -18.14
N CYS A 211 -6.74 -6.78 -16.85
CA CYS A 211 -5.91 -5.72 -16.31
C CYS A 211 -5.53 -6.03 -14.86
N TRP A 212 -4.28 -5.78 -14.48
CA TRP A 212 -3.82 -5.83 -13.10
C TRP A 212 -3.08 -4.55 -12.75
N ARG A 213 -3.48 -3.89 -11.66
CA ARG A 213 -2.81 -2.69 -11.16
C ARG A 213 -2.63 -2.73 -9.66
N ASN A 214 -1.42 -2.40 -9.21
CA ASN A 214 -1.10 -2.21 -7.81
C ASN A 214 -1.12 -0.71 -7.48
N VAL A 215 -1.81 -0.33 -6.40
CA VAL A 215 -1.95 1.08 -5.97
C VAL A 215 -0.61 1.65 -5.48
N HIS A 216 0.20 0.82 -4.82
CA HIS A 216 1.43 1.23 -4.15
C HIS A 216 2.71 0.79 -4.88
N GLY A 217 2.59 0.39 -6.15
CA GLY A 217 3.68 -0.22 -6.92
C GLY A 217 3.68 -1.74 -6.81
N ARG A 218 4.45 -2.39 -7.69
CA ARG A 218 4.43 -3.84 -7.91
C ARG A 218 5.84 -4.40 -7.90
N LEU A 219 6.09 -5.40 -7.06
CA LEU A 219 7.37 -6.11 -7.00
C LEU A 219 7.86 -6.53 -8.39
N GLY A 220 9.08 -6.11 -8.73
CA GLY A 220 9.75 -6.48 -9.97
C GLY A 220 9.24 -5.81 -11.25
N LYS A 221 8.25 -4.90 -11.18
CA LYS A 221 7.79 -4.10 -12.33
C LYS A 221 7.84 -2.60 -12.03
N ASP A 222 7.23 -2.17 -10.92
CA ASP A 222 7.05 -0.77 -10.57
C ASP A 222 7.67 -0.48 -9.20
N HIS A 223 8.22 0.73 -9.03
CA HIS A 223 8.84 1.14 -7.77
C HIS A 223 7.79 1.18 -6.64
N ILE A 224 8.09 0.59 -5.49
CA ILE A 224 7.25 0.64 -4.29
C ILE A 224 7.13 2.10 -3.80
N ILE A 225 5.90 2.52 -3.48
CA ILE A 225 5.62 3.88 -3.02
C ILE A 225 5.10 3.84 -1.58
N PHE A 226 5.94 4.29 -0.66
CA PHE A 226 5.51 4.77 0.65
C PHE A 226 5.12 6.24 0.49
N GLY A 227 3.89 6.58 0.83
CA GLY A 227 3.45 7.95 0.64
C GLY A 227 2.13 8.24 1.29
N ILE A 228 1.87 9.54 1.40
CA ILE A 228 0.67 10.08 2.05
C ILE A 228 -0.37 10.48 1.00
N ASP A 229 -1.63 10.55 1.41
CA ASP A 229 -2.67 11.17 0.60
C ASP A 229 -2.47 12.70 0.62
N MET A 230 -2.47 13.31 -0.58
CA MET A 230 -2.43 14.77 -0.74
C MET A 230 -3.57 15.48 0.02
N ASN A 231 -4.71 14.83 0.22
CA ASN A 231 -5.84 15.39 0.95
C ASN A 231 -5.59 15.54 2.45
N GLN A 232 -4.68 14.75 3.03
CA GLN A 232 -4.29 14.82 4.44
C GLN A 232 -3.39 16.03 4.73
N LEU A 233 -2.76 16.63 3.70
CA LEU A 233 -1.89 17.78 3.86
C LEU A 233 -2.68 19.07 4.19
N PRO A 234 -2.16 19.94 5.07
CA PRO A 234 -2.65 21.31 5.21
C PRO A 234 -2.58 22.08 3.88
N ASN A 235 -3.58 22.91 3.59
CA ASN A 235 -3.67 23.66 2.32
C ASN A 235 -2.41 24.47 1.98
N GLN A 236 -1.74 25.04 2.99
CA GLN A 236 -0.49 25.80 2.81
C GLN A 236 0.69 24.93 2.32
N GLN A 237 0.68 23.63 2.62
CA GLN A 237 1.74 22.69 2.25
C GLN A 237 1.47 21.99 0.91
N LYS A 238 0.23 22.02 0.40
CA LYS A 238 -0.16 21.43 -0.90
C LYS A 238 0.49 22.11 -2.11
N SER A 239 1.17 23.24 -1.93
CA SER A 239 1.94 23.91 -2.98
C SER A 239 3.46 23.79 -2.83
N ASN A 240 3.96 23.21 -1.73
CA ASN A 240 5.41 23.07 -1.52
C ASN A 240 5.93 21.82 -2.24
N PRO A 241 6.83 21.95 -3.26
CA PRO A 241 7.39 20.80 -3.96
C PRO A 241 8.13 19.80 -3.06
N ALA A 242 8.80 20.28 -2.01
CA ALA A 242 9.53 19.44 -1.06
C ALA A 242 8.60 18.59 -0.18
N VAL A 243 7.32 18.96 -0.06
CA VAL A 243 6.28 18.16 0.59
C VAL A 243 5.55 17.28 -0.42
N LEU A 244 5.23 17.82 -1.60
CA LEU A 244 4.48 17.10 -2.64
C LEU A 244 5.16 15.81 -3.10
N GLN A 245 6.49 15.75 -3.08
CA GLN A 245 7.24 14.54 -3.41
C GLN A 245 6.87 13.31 -2.56
N PHE A 246 6.33 13.50 -1.36
CA PHE A 246 5.87 12.41 -0.49
C PHE A 246 4.44 11.93 -0.79
N THR A 247 3.68 12.65 -1.62
CA THR A 247 2.30 12.28 -1.93
C THR A 247 2.27 11.20 -3.02
N LYS A 248 1.44 10.17 -2.82
CA LYS A 248 1.26 9.07 -3.80
C LYS A 248 0.87 9.61 -5.17
N THR A 249 -0.10 10.54 -5.23
CA THR A 249 -0.60 11.14 -6.46
C THR A 249 0.49 11.85 -7.26
N TYR A 250 1.33 12.66 -6.61
CA TYR A 250 2.41 13.38 -7.29
C TYR A 250 3.48 12.42 -7.83
N ARG A 251 3.79 11.34 -7.10
CA ARG A 251 4.76 10.33 -7.53
C ARG A 251 4.26 9.53 -8.72
N VAL A 252 2.99 9.13 -8.73
CA VAL A 252 2.35 8.48 -9.89
C VAL A 252 2.36 9.41 -11.11
N LEU A 253 2.08 10.71 -10.92
CA LEU A 253 2.15 11.70 -12.00
C LEU A 253 3.58 11.87 -12.56
N ARG A 254 4.61 11.84 -11.72
CA ARG A 254 6.01 11.91 -12.20
C ARG A 254 6.38 10.68 -13.02
N GLN A 255 5.95 9.49 -12.60
CA GLN A 255 6.20 8.24 -13.32
C GLN A 255 5.48 8.17 -14.66
N SER A 256 4.27 8.76 -14.77
CA SER A 256 3.55 8.81 -16.04
C SER A 256 4.21 9.72 -17.09
N GLY A 257 5.01 10.71 -16.66
CA GLY A 257 5.77 11.59 -17.55
C GLY A 257 7.03 10.96 -18.15
N ASP A 258 7.65 10.00 -17.45
CA ASP A 258 8.90 9.33 -17.90
C ASP A 258 8.65 8.15 -18.85
N THR A 259 7.40 7.66 -18.92
CA THR A 259 7.07 6.52 -19.78
C THR A 259 6.60 7.03 -21.14
N SER A 260 7.46 6.97 -22.15
CA SER A 260 7.04 7.09 -23.56
C SER A 260 5.87 6.14 -23.79
N VAL A 261 4.66 6.68 -23.99
CA VAL A 261 3.36 6.00 -24.16
C VAL A 261 3.54 4.52 -24.57
N LYS A 262 3.64 3.63 -23.58
CA LYS A 262 3.58 2.18 -23.81
C LYS A 262 2.11 1.77 -23.77
N GLU A 263 1.76 0.85 -24.64
CA GLU A 263 0.40 0.37 -25.00
C GLU A 263 -0.49 -0.12 -23.83
N GLU A 264 -0.05 -0.03 -22.57
CA GLU A 264 -0.84 -0.35 -21.36
C GLU A 264 -1.62 0.87 -20.82
N SER A 265 -1.86 1.90 -21.64
CA SER A 265 -2.58 3.12 -21.25
C SER A 265 -4.10 2.96 -21.20
N VAL A 266 -4.60 1.79 -20.78
CA VAL A 266 -6.01 1.62 -20.44
C VAL A 266 -6.18 2.14 -19.03
N GLY A 267 -7.05 3.14 -18.83
CA GLY A 267 -7.35 3.62 -17.48
C GLY A 267 -7.79 2.44 -16.59
N LEU A 268 -7.43 2.45 -15.30
CA LEU A 268 -7.82 1.40 -14.34
C LEU A 268 -9.35 1.15 -14.33
N LEU A 269 -10.12 2.18 -14.68
CA LEU A 269 -11.59 2.17 -14.71
C LEU A 269 -12.14 2.20 -16.13
N GLU A 270 -11.32 1.89 -17.13
CA GLU A 270 -11.74 1.70 -18.51
C GLU A 270 -11.86 0.20 -18.78
N PRO A 271 -13.08 -0.38 -18.74
CA PRO A 271 -13.27 -1.65 -19.39
C PRO A 271 -12.85 -1.50 -20.85
N TYR A 272 -12.26 -2.57 -21.39
CA TYR A 272 -11.65 -2.63 -22.73
C TYR A 272 -12.58 -2.11 -23.86
N ARG A 273 -13.89 -2.02 -23.61
CA ARG A 273 -14.90 -1.50 -24.54
C ARG A 273 -15.58 -0.25 -23.98
N ILE A 274 -15.57 0.82 -24.78
CA ILE A 274 -16.27 2.07 -24.52
C ILE A 274 -17.75 1.78 -24.25
N GLY A 275 -18.23 2.13 -23.06
CA GLY A 275 -19.64 2.03 -22.66
C GLY A 275 -20.01 0.78 -21.85
N GLU A 276 -19.10 -0.15 -21.61
CA GLU A 276 -19.34 -1.25 -20.66
C GLU A 276 -19.06 -0.79 -19.20
N ASN A 277 -19.71 -1.45 -18.25
CA ASN A 277 -19.55 -1.23 -16.82
C ASN A 277 -19.17 -2.56 -16.16
N PHE A 278 -18.70 -2.54 -14.90
CA PHE A 278 -18.50 -3.77 -14.15
C PHE A 278 -19.85 -4.37 -13.75
N ASN A 279 -20.03 -5.65 -14.04
CA ASN A 279 -21.18 -6.41 -13.59
C ASN A 279 -21.08 -6.67 -12.07
N THR A 280 -19.87 -7.00 -11.62
CA THR A 280 -19.56 -7.35 -10.23
C THR A 280 -18.28 -6.69 -9.78
N ILE A 281 -18.31 -6.10 -8.59
CA ILE A 281 -17.15 -5.67 -7.83
C ILE A 281 -17.02 -6.59 -6.62
N LYS A 282 -15.89 -7.28 -6.50
CA LYS A 282 -15.55 -8.12 -5.35
C LYS A 282 -14.47 -7.46 -4.52
N VAL A 283 -14.62 -7.45 -3.21
CA VAL A 283 -13.63 -6.88 -2.29
C VAL A 283 -13.23 -7.92 -1.26
N TYR A 284 -11.92 -8.11 -1.08
CA TYR A 284 -11.37 -9.07 -0.11
C TYR A 284 -10.18 -8.47 0.64
N GLY A 285 -10.08 -8.75 1.94
CA GLY A 285 -8.91 -8.40 2.76
C GLY A 285 -8.64 -6.90 2.91
N HIS A 286 -9.62 -6.04 2.68
CA HIS A 286 -9.46 -4.59 2.77
C HIS A 286 -10.09 -4.03 4.05
N SER A 287 -9.39 -3.12 4.73
CA SER A 287 -9.88 -2.42 5.92
C SER A 287 -10.98 -1.37 5.66
N LEU A 288 -11.26 -1.08 4.38
CA LEU A 288 -12.10 0.03 3.88
C LEU A 288 -11.89 1.35 4.65
N GLY A 289 -10.64 1.63 5.02
CA GLY A 289 -10.28 2.80 5.81
C GLY A 289 -10.38 4.11 5.04
N GLN A 290 -10.39 5.22 5.78
CA GLN A 290 -10.47 6.57 5.20
C GLN A 290 -9.30 6.91 4.26
N ALA A 291 -8.11 6.33 4.48
CA ALA A 291 -6.94 6.57 3.65
C ALA A 291 -7.13 6.14 2.18
N ASP A 292 -7.94 5.10 1.96
CA ASP A 292 -8.17 4.53 0.62
C ASP A 292 -9.53 4.93 0.02
N TYR A 293 -10.32 5.72 0.75
CA TYR A 293 -11.66 6.14 0.35
C TYR A 293 -11.70 6.82 -1.02
N SER A 294 -10.67 7.60 -1.37
CA SER A 294 -10.58 8.30 -2.66
C SER A 294 -10.61 7.34 -3.86
N TYR A 295 -10.05 6.13 -3.74
CA TYR A 295 -10.11 5.10 -4.79
C TYR A 295 -11.53 4.56 -4.94
N PHE A 296 -12.18 4.20 -3.83
CA PHE A 296 -13.57 3.71 -3.85
C PHE A 296 -14.53 4.76 -4.41
N LYS A 297 -14.39 6.02 -3.99
CA LYS A 297 -15.19 7.12 -4.53
C LYS A 297 -15.03 7.24 -6.04
N ALA A 298 -13.79 7.23 -6.55
CA ALA A 298 -13.53 7.33 -7.99
C ALA A 298 -14.13 6.15 -8.77
N ILE A 299 -14.05 4.93 -8.21
CA ILE A 299 -14.69 3.73 -8.79
C ILE A 299 -16.21 3.93 -8.83
N PHE A 300 -16.83 4.25 -7.71
CA PHE A 300 -18.29 4.37 -7.58
C PHE A 300 -18.87 5.50 -8.43
N ASP A 301 -18.18 6.63 -8.54
CA ASP A 301 -18.54 7.74 -9.43
C ASP A 301 -18.52 7.29 -10.89
N ARG A 302 -17.47 6.56 -11.29
CA ARG A 302 -17.27 6.11 -12.67
C ARG A 302 -18.31 5.08 -13.13
N ILE A 303 -18.78 4.23 -12.23
CA ILE A 303 -19.76 3.20 -12.54
C ILE A 303 -21.21 3.66 -12.35
N ASP A 304 -21.44 4.87 -11.82
CA ASP A 304 -22.75 5.30 -11.30
C ASP A 304 -23.37 4.21 -10.39
N LEU A 305 -22.77 3.97 -9.22
CA LEU A 305 -23.15 2.86 -8.33
C LEU A 305 -24.66 2.85 -7.98
N TYR A 306 -25.28 4.04 -7.89
CA TYR A 306 -26.70 4.17 -7.59
C TYR A 306 -27.58 3.75 -8.78
N GLY A 307 -27.26 4.22 -9.99
CA GLY A 307 -28.04 3.99 -11.21
C GLY A 307 -27.71 2.70 -11.96
N SER A 308 -26.55 2.11 -11.71
CA SER A 308 -26.09 0.88 -12.37
C SER A 308 -26.65 -0.40 -11.74
N ASN A 309 -26.51 -1.50 -12.48
CA ASN A 309 -26.85 -2.85 -12.01
C ASN A 309 -25.65 -3.58 -11.39
N THR A 310 -24.55 -2.87 -11.10
CA THR A 310 -23.34 -3.47 -10.54
C THR A 310 -23.62 -4.07 -9.17
N LYS A 311 -23.24 -5.34 -8.99
CA LYS A 311 -23.22 -6.04 -7.69
C LYS A 311 -21.93 -5.69 -6.96
N LEU A 312 -22.03 -5.35 -5.68
CA LEU A 312 -20.91 -5.07 -4.78
C LEU A 312 -20.87 -6.16 -3.70
N LEU A 313 -19.87 -7.04 -3.80
CA LEU A 313 -19.72 -8.23 -2.97
C LEU A 313 -18.47 -8.11 -2.11
N PHE A 314 -18.63 -8.25 -0.80
CA PHE A 314 -17.54 -8.27 0.16
C PHE A 314 -17.34 -9.69 0.67
N TYR A 315 -16.07 -10.07 0.84
CA TYR A 315 -15.70 -11.40 1.30
C TYR A 315 -14.79 -11.32 2.52
N PHE A 316 -15.00 -12.21 3.47
CA PHE A 316 -14.15 -12.41 4.64
C PHE A 316 -13.78 -13.90 4.76
N PRO A 317 -12.61 -14.23 5.33
CA PRO A 317 -12.18 -15.62 5.43
C PRO A 317 -12.99 -16.38 6.49
N SER A 318 -13.22 -17.67 6.22
CA SER A 318 -14.05 -18.56 7.05
C SER A 318 -13.50 -18.82 8.46
N ASP A 319 -12.19 -18.78 8.60
CA ASP A 319 -11.45 -19.02 9.84
C ASP A 319 -11.43 -17.80 10.79
N HIS A 320 -11.83 -16.62 10.29
CA HIS A 320 -11.91 -15.39 11.08
C HIS A 320 -13.32 -14.75 11.08
N PRO A 321 -14.35 -15.48 11.55
CA PRO A 321 -15.73 -15.00 11.54
C PRO A 321 -15.94 -13.77 12.44
N TYR A 322 -15.04 -13.52 13.39
CA TYR A 322 -15.08 -12.37 14.28
C TYR A 322 -14.85 -11.02 13.57
N ILE A 323 -14.28 -11.02 12.35
CA ILE A 323 -14.05 -9.80 11.56
C ILE A 323 -15.37 -9.27 10.95
N LYS A 324 -16.38 -10.14 10.83
CA LYS A 324 -17.66 -9.85 10.17
C LYS A 324 -18.35 -8.58 10.67
N ASP A 325 -18.45 -8.41 11.99
CA ASP A 325 -19.14 -7.26 12.58
C ASP A 325 -18.40 -5.93 12.31
N GLY A 326 -17.06 -5.98 12.33
CA GLY A 326 -16.22 -4.83 11.95
C GLY A 326 -16.38 -4.46 10.48
N LEU A 327 -16.44 -5.45 9.59
CA LEU A 327 -16.65 -5.23 8.16
C LEU A 327 -18.03 -4.61 7.87
N TYR A 328 -19.10 -5.01 8.57
CA TYR A 328 -20.39 -4.33 8.39
C TYR A 328 -20.32 -2.84 8.71
N GLN A 329 -19.64 -2.47 9.79
CA GLN A 329 -19.45 -1.06 10.16
C GLN A 329 -18.63 -0.31 9.11
N GLN A 330 -17.56 -0.93 8.61
CA GLN A 330 -16.68 -0.37 7.58
C GLN A 330 -17.41 -0.18 6.24
N ILE A 331 -18.18 -1.18 5.79
CA ILE A 331 -18.99 -1.11 4.57
C ILE A 331 -20.06 -0.02 4.69
N THR A 332 -20.74 0.04 5.84
CA THR A 332 -21.75 1.08 6.11
C THR A 332 -21.11 2.46 6.05
N GLY A 333 -19.98 2.67 6.74
CA GLY A 333 -19.25 3.93 6.72
C GLY A 333 -18.79 4.34 5.32
N LEU A 334 -18.30 3.38 4.53
CA LEU A 334 -17.90 3.61 3.14
C LEU A 334 -19.07 4.10 2.28
N LEU A 335 -20.21 3.40 2.31
CA LEU A 335 -21.38 3.74 1.50
C LEU A 335 -22.07 5.02 1.97
N THR A 336 -22.11 5.29 3.28
CA THR A 336 -22.62 6.55 3.83
C THR A 336 -21.75 7.71 3.38
N ALA A 337 -20.42 7.62 3.53
CA ALA A 337 -19.51 8.68 3.09
C ALA A 337 -19.63 8.94 1.58
N TYR A 338 -19.79 7.88 0.78
CA TYR A 338 -20.03 8.02 -0.65
C TYR A 338 -21.36 8.70 -0.95
N GLY A 339 -22.45 8.25 -0.32
CA GLY A 339 -23.78 8.86 -0.45
C GLY A 339 -23.78 10.36 -0.09
N GLU A 340 -23.05 10.74 0.97
CA GLU A 340 -22.87 12.13 1.38
C GLU A 340 -22.08 12.97 0.35
N SER A 341 -21.26 12.33 -0.47
CA SER A 341 -20.50 13.02 -1.53
C SER A 341 -21.29 13.19 -2.83
N MET A 342 -22.45 12.54 -2.95
CA MET A 342 -23.28 12.62 -4.15
C MET A 342 -23.96 14.00 -4.29
N PRO A 343 -24.12 14.52 -5.52
CA PRO A 343 -24.84 15.79 -5.75
C PRO A 343 -26.31 15.74 -5.30
N ASP A 344 -26.97 14.59 -5.48
CA ASP A 344 -28.35 14.35 -5.06
C ASP A 344 -28.35 13.63 -3.70
N ARG A 345 -28.65 14.40 -2.64
CA ARG A 345 -28.69 13.90 -1.26
C ARG A 345 -29.74 12.82 -1.05
N SER A 346 -30.90 12.92 -1.71
CA SER A 346 -31.96 11.92 -1.54
C SER A 346 -31.55 10.57 -2.10
N ARG A 347 -30.82 10.56 -3.22
CA ARG A 347 -30.21 9.34 -3.76
C ARG A 347 -29.12 8.81 -2.85
N GLY A 348 -28.24 9.69 -2.37
CA GLY A 348 -27.17 9.33 -1.44
C GLY A 348 -27.67 8.63 -0.17
N ASP A 349 -28.64 9.25 0.51
CA ASP A 349 -29.20 8.73 1.77
C ASP A 349 -29.88 7.36 1.61
N ASN A 350 -30.42 7.08 0.42
CA ASN A 350 -31.11 5.82 0.10
C ASN A 350 -30.25 4.79 -0.63
N LEU A 351 -28.97 5.07 -0.89
CA LEU A 351 -28.10 4.23 -1.72
C LEU A 351 -28.02 2.79 -1.18
N MET A 352 -27.60 2.64 0.08
CA MET A 352 -27.42 1.33 0.70
C MET A 352 -28.74 0.55 0.76
N HIS A 353 -29.84 1.23 1.12
CA HIS A 353 -31.17 0.62 1.17
C HIS A 353 -31.60 0.08 -0.20
N LYS A 354 -31.43 0.88 -1.26
CA LYS A 354 -31.73 0.47 -2.64
C LYS A 354 -30.89 -0.74 -3.06
N MET A 355 -29.57 -0.72 -2.82
CA MET A 355 -28.69 -1.83 -3.20
C MET A 355 -29.07 -3.13 -2.49
N LEU A 356 -29.48 -3.07 -1.21
CA LEU A 356 -29.96 -4.24 -0.47
C LEU A 356 -31.29 -4.78 -1.02
N LEU A 357 -32.26 -3.90 -1.31
CA LEU A 357 -33.55 -4.29 -1.90
C LEU A 357 -33.39 -4.94 -3.28
N GLU A 358 -32.39 -4.53 -4.04
CA GLU A 358 -32.08 -5.07 -5.37
C GLU A 358 -31.16 -6.30 -5.33
N GLY A 359 -30.73 -6.75 -4.14
CA GLY A 359 -29.81 -7.88 -4.00
C GLY A 359 -28.42 -7.61 -4.59
N ARG A 360 -28.00 -6.34 -4.67
CA ARG A 360 -26.72 -5.90 -5.24
C ARG A 360 -25.63 -5.64 -4.20
N LEU A 361 -25.91 -5.80 -2.91
CA LEU A 361 -24.94 -5.64 -1.84
C LEU A 361 -24.95 -6.88 -0.96
N ALA A 362 -23.80 -7.53 -0.79
CA ALA A 362 -23.66 -8.69 0.08
C ALA A 362 -22.30 -8.73 0.79
N LEU A 363 -22.29 -9.33 1.98
CA LEU A 363 -21.10 -9.73 2.72
C LEU A 363 -21.18 -11.24 2.95
N SER A 364 -20.24 -11.98 2.37
CA SER A 364 -20.22 -13.44 2.34
C SER A 364 -18.93 -14.00 2.89
N GLU A 365 -19.01 -15.18 3.48
CA GLU A 365 -17.85 -15.96 3.88
C GLU A 365 -17.19 -16.58 2.63
N LEU A 366 -15.86 -16.56 2.57
CA LEU A 366 -15.09 -17.22 1.53
C LEU A 366 -14.40 -18.46 2.12
N ILE A 367 -14.87 -19.64 1.73
CA ILE A 367 -14.29 -20.92 2.13
C ILE A 367 -13.20 -21.28 1.12
N VAL A 368 -11.96 -21.37 1.59
CA VAL A 368 -10.82 -21.68 0.73
C VAL A 368 -10.15 -22.96 1.22
N PRO A 369 -10.26 -24.08 0.47
CA PRO A 369 -9.60 -25.33 0.84
C PRO A 369 -8.08 -25.16 0.91
N ASP A 370 -7.42 -25.86 1.83
CA ASP A 370 -5.95 -25.97 1.90
C ASP A 370 -5.16 -24.67 2.15
N LEU A 371 -5.75 -23.67 2.85
CA LEU A 371 -5.01 -22.51 3.35
C LEU A 371 -4.30 -22.78 4.69
N GLU A 372 -4.83 -23.71 5.48
CA GLU A 372 -4.24 -24.22 6.72
C GLU A 372 -3.57 -25.59 6.47
N SER A 373 -2.32 -25.60 6.01
CA SER A 373 -1.47 -26.81 6.06
C SER A 373 -0.05 -26.45 6.46
#